data_AF-A0A520A8G9-F1
#
_entry.id   AF-A0A520A8G9-F1
#
_cell.length_a   1.000
_cell.length_b   1.000
_cell.length_c   1.000
_cell.angle_alpha   90.00
_cell.angle_beta   90.00
_cell.angle_gamma   90.00
#
_symmetry.space_group_name_H-M   'P 1'
#
loop_
_entity.id
_entity.type
_entity.pdbx_description
1 polymer ?
#
loop_
_entity_poly.entity_id
_entity_poly.type
_entity_poly.pdbx_seq_one_letter_code
_entity_poly.pdbx_strand_id
1 'polypeptide(L)'
;MKSFYDKDDYTIDDLQLLIDNQVEESIYLDFKSSGSLEKSDKKRSELSKDVAAFANSDGGIIVYGIKEVNHVASEFSFIDGDEFTKEWIETIINSYVQRRISDVKIYPIRVDGNIKKSLYVVKIPYSYDAPHQSKDNRYYKRYNFMSVPMEEYEVRQSYNRKDKTDLIIDNVLIHIGSSIVQGANYLRSLNLALVFQVTNVSNSIEQMYKIEVHINRKILASGNPPNFMRNEDETAIFSFPNTSPLFQDEVTSIATIPLLFNSSNRTLLWEPVDVYLYYTNGLKTKTFFINKKMDLKGKPLEEWLWH
;
A
#
# COMPACT_ATOMS: atom_id res chain seq x y z
N MET A 1 -8.48 -7.37 19.02
CA MET A 1 -9.65 -7.86 18.26
C MET A 1 -9.54 -7.26 16.87
N LYS A 2 -9.59 -8.06 15.79
CA LYS A 2 -9.54 -7.50 14.42
C LYS A 2 -10.73 -6.56 14.22
N SER A 3 -10.51 -5.41 13.58
CA SER A 3 -11.59 -4.50 13.17
C SER A 3 -12.59 -5.26 12.28
N PHE A 4 -13.87 -4.87 12.27
CA PHE A 4 -14.88 -5.50 11.40
C PHE A 4 -14.40 -5.55 9.93
N TYR A 5 -13.69 -4.51 9.48
CA TYR A 5 -13.13 -4.39 8.14
C TYR A 5 -11.97 -5.35 7.83
N ASP A 6 -11.18 -5.74 8.85
CA ASP A 6 -9.96 -6.56 8.68
C ASP A 6 -10.24 -8.07 8.80
N LYS A 7 -11.51 -8.43 9.00
CA LYS A 7 -11.92 -9.83 9.10
C LYS A 7 -11.86 -10.53 7.74
N ASP A 8 -11.48 -11.80 7.82
CA ASP A 8 -11.41 -12.74 6.70
C ASP A 8 -12.58 -13.73 6.70
N ASP A 9 -13.37 -13.74 7.78
CA ASP A 9 -14.61 -14.51 7.95
C ASP A 9 -15.57 -13.73 8.87
N TYR A 10 -16.88 -13.95 8.72
CA TYR A 10 -17.92 -13.22 9.43
C TYR A 10 -18.96 -14.18 10.02
N THR A 11 -19.39 -13.88 11.24
CA THR A 11 -20.40 -14.64 11.98
C THR A 11 -21.67 -13.82 12.21
N ILE A 12 -22.74 -14.48 12.67
CA ILE A 12 -23.97 -13.78 13.05
C ILE A 12 -23.73 -12.82 14.23
N ASP A 13 -22.89 -13.20 15.19
CA ASP A 13 -22.57 -12.39 16.35
C ASP A 13 -21.86 -11.09 15.94
N ASP A 14 -21.03 -11.15 14.89
CA ASP A 14 -20.39 -9.95 14.34
C ASP A 14 -21.41 -8.95 13.79
N LEU A 15 -22.48 -9.44 13.16
CA LEU A 15 -23.55 -8.60 12.64
C LEU A 15 -24.51 -8.12 13.74
N GLN A 16 -24.74 -8.95 14.76
CA GLN A 16 -25.51 -8.56 15.94
C GLN A 16 -24.83 -7.39 16.66
N LEU A 17 -23.49 -7.40 16.79
CA LEU A 17 -22.73 -6.30 17.35
C LEU A 17 -22.90 -4.98 16.57
N LEU A 18 -23.16 -5.02 15.25
CA LEU A 18 -23.43 -3.81 14.48
C LEU A 18 -24.78 -3.19 14.88
N ILE A 19 -25.79 -4.03 15.11
CA ILE A 19 -27.13 -3.62 15.54
C ILE A 19 -27.10 -3.12 16.99
N ASP A 20 -26.50 -3.91 17.89
CA ASP A 20 -26.46 -3.62 19.34
C ASP A 20 -25.72 -2.31 19.64
N ASN A 21 -24.64 -2.03 18.89
CA ASN A 21 -23.89 -0.80 19.02
C ASN A 21 -24.43 0.35 18.16
N GLN A 22 -25.56 0.16 17.48
CA GLN A 22 -26.18 1.18 16.62
C GLN A 22 -25.17 1.78 15.63
N VAL A 23 -24.42 0.91 14.95
CA VAL A 23 -23.38 1.33 14.02
C VAL A 23 -24.01 2.11 12.87
N GLU A 24 -23.48 3.30 12.63
CA GLU A 24 -23.84 4.16 11.51
C GLU A 24 -23.17 3.68 10.21
N GLU A 25 -23.88 3.84 9.09
CA GLU A 25 -23.28 3.75 7.78
C GLU A 25 -22.14 4.75 7.63
N SER A 26 -21.20 4.42 6.77
CA SER A 26 -20.05 5.27 6.51
C SER A 26 -19.67 5.23 5.03
N ILE A 27 -18.59 5.93 4.70
CA ILE A 27 -18.01 5.83 3.36
C ILE A 27 -17.52 4.40 3.04
N TYR A 28 -17.29 3.56 4.06
CA TYR A 28 -16.79 2.19 3.96
C TYR A 28 -17.81 1.09 4.31
N LEU A 29 -19.01 1.44 4.80
CA LEU A 29 -20.01 0.48 5.28
C LEU A 29 -21.42 0.92 4.88
N ASP A 30 -22.20 -0.01 4.34
CA ASP A 30 -23.57 0.22 3.87
C ASP A 30 -24.47 -0.97 4.25
N PHE A 31 -25.69 -0.70 4.70
CA PHE A 31 -26.68 -1.68 5.14
C PHE A 31 -27.85 -1.76 4.17
N LYS A 32 -28.14 -2.96 3.66
CA LYS A 32 -29.24 -3.19 2.73
C LYS A 32 -30.20 -4.22 3.30
N SER A 33 -31.49 -3.93 3.31
CA SER A 33 -32.53 -4.92 3.66
C SER A 33 -32.64 -6.05 2.62
N SER A 34 -33.38 -7.11 2.93
CA SER A 34 -33.60 -8.21 1.98
C SER A 34 -34.28 -7.77 0.68
N GLY A 35 -35.18 -6.78 0.73
CA GLY A 35 -35.83 -6.20 -0.45
C GLY A 35 -34.89 -5.42 -1.39
N SER A 36 -33.61 -5.27 -1.04
CA SER A 36 -32.59 -4.78 -1.97
C SER A 36 -32.12 -5.88 -2.93
N LEU A 37 -32.28 -7.16 -2.57
CA LEU A 37 -32.04 -8.31 -3.45
C LEU A 37 -33.38 -8.83 -3.98
N GLU A 38 -33.85 -8.23 -5.06
CA GLU A 38 -34.99 -8.76 -5.82
C GLU A 38 -34.53 -9.09 -7.24
N LYS A 39 -35.24 -10.00 -7.90
CA LYS A 39 -34.96 -10.38 -9.29
C LYS A 39 -35.41 -9.35 -10.33
N SER A 40 -35.68 -8.11 -9.92
CA SER A 40 -36.01 -7.01 -10.82
C SER A 40 -34.76 -6.34 -11.39
N ASP A 41 -34.82 -5.87 -12.63
CA ASP A 41 -33.68 -5.24 -13.30
C ASP A 41 -33.21 -3.96 -12.59
N LYS A 42 -34.17 -3.20 -12.05
CA LYS A 42 -33.90 -2.01 -11.23
C LYS A 42 -33.03 -2.33 -10.01
N LYS A 43 -33.36 -3.40 -9.26
CA LYS A 43 -32.62 -3.77 -8.05
C LYS A 43 -31.24 -4.34 -8.38
N ARG A 44 -31.12 -5.10 -9.46
CA ARG A 44 -29.82 -5.53 -10.00
C ARG A 44 -28.94 -4.35 -10.40
N SER A 45 -29.54 -3.32 -11.00
CA SER A 45 -28.85 -2.08 -11.34
C SER A 45 -28.37 -1.32 -10.12
N GLU A 46 -29.20 -1.16 -9.07
CA GLU A 46 -28.78 -0.51 -7.81
C GLU A 46 -27.64 -1.28 -7.13
N LEU A 47 -27.73 -2.62 -7.06
CA LEU A 47 -26.64 -3.46 -6.56
C LEU A 47 -25.33 -3.20 -7.31
N SER A 48 -25.39 -3.18 -8.66
CA SER A 48 -24.19 -2.94 -9.48
C SER A 48 -23.62 -1.54 -9.29
N LYS A 49 -24.49 -0.54 -9.09
CA LYS A 49 -24.12 0.85 -8.84
C LYS A 49 -23.40 0.97 -7.50
N ASP A 50 -23.92 0.36 -6.44
CA ASP A 50 -23.29 0.41 -5.12
C ASP A 50 -21.93 -0.29 -5.14
N VAL A 51 -21.86 -1.49 -5.74
CA VAL A 51 -20.60 -2.24 -5.86
C VAL A 51 -19.55 -1.47 -6.67
N ALA A 52 -19.95 -0.89 -7.81
CA ALA A 52 -19.07 -0.05 -8.63
C ALA A 52 -18.62 1.21 -7.88
N ALA A 53 -19.52 1.86 -7.12
CA ALA A 53 -19.19 3.05 -6.34
C ALA A 53 -18.12 2.78 -5.28
N PHE A 54 -18.22 1.66 -4.56
CA PHE A 54 -17.20 1.24 -3.59
C PHE A 54 -15.86 0.96 -4.27
N ALA A 55 -15.84 0.17 -5.34
CA ALA A 55 -14.60 -0.17 -6.07
C ALA A 55 -13.92 1.06 -6.70
N ASN A 56 -14.73 2.01 -7.18
CA ASN A 56 -14.28 3.32 -7.69
C ASN A 56 -13.88 4.31 -6.60
N SER A 57 -14.07 3.97 -5.33
CA SER A 57 -13.63 4.78 -4.19
C SER A 57 -12.47 4.06 -3.51
N ASP A 58 -12.51 3.89 -2.19
CA ASP A 58 -11.50 3.18 -1.38
C ASP A 58 -11.88 1.72 -1.05
N GLY A 59 -12.87 1.15 -1.73
CA GLY A 59 -13.49 -0.11 -1.33
C GLY A 59 -14.37 0.05 -0.10
N GLY A 60 -14.87 -1.06 0.43
CA GLY A 60 -15.77 -1.09 1.58
C GLY A 60 -16.53 -2.39 1.71
N ILE A 61 -17.57 -2.37 2.55
CA ILE A 61 -18.42 -3.51 2.85
C ILE A 61 -19.89 -3.12 2.67
N ILE A 62 -20.65 -3.97 2.00
CA ILE A 62 -22.12 -3.92 2.00
C ILE A 62 -22.63 -5.13 2.76
N VAL A 63 -23.50 -4.90 3.74
CA VAL A 63 -24.17 -5.98 4.48
C VAL A 63 -25.62 -6.08 4.02
N TYR A 64 -25.94 -7.15 3.29
CA TYR A 64 -27.30 -7.48 2.91
C TYR A 64 -27.99 -8.31 3.99
N GLY A 65 -29.22 -7.90 4.30
CA GLY A 65 -30.09 -8.50 5.29
C GLY A 65 -30.11 -7.77 6.62
N ILE A 66 -29.66 -6.51 6.67
CA ILE A 66 -29.85 -5.62 7.82
C ILE A 66 -30.65 -4.41 7.33
N LYS A 67 -31.73 -4.06 8.03
CA LYS A 67 -32.44 -2.80 7.79
C LYS A 67 -31.69 -1.66 8.46
N GLU A 68 -31.71 -0.50 7.82
CA GLU A 68 -31.27 0.74 8.41
C GLU A 68 -32.45 1.66 8.75
N VAL A 69 -32.29 2.45 9.81
CA VAL A 69 -33.17 3.59 10.14
C VAL A 69 -32.28 4.80 10.35
N ASN A 70 -32.43 5.83 9.52
CA ASN A 70 -31.57 7.02 9.53
C ASN A 70 -30.07 6.69 9.46
N HIS A 71 -29.66 5.78 8.55
CA HIS A 71 -28.27 5.34 8.42
C HIS A 71 -27.71 4.57 9.60
N VAL A 72 -28.55 4.04 10.50
CA VAL A 72 -28.15 3.23 11.65
C VAL A 72 -28.66 1.81 11.49
N ALA A 73 -27.81 0.81 11.72
CA ALA A 73 -28.20 -0.60 11.75
C ALA A 73 -29.32 -0.83 12.79
N SER A 74 -30.42 -1.47 12.36
CA SER A 74 -31.64 -1.58 13.20
C SER A 74 -32.08 -3.01 13.47
N GLU A 75 -32.38 -3.81 12.43
CA GLU A 75 -32.90 -5.16 12.60
C GLU A 75 -32.49 -6.08 11.44
N PHE A 76 -32.45 -7.38 11.72
CA PHE A 76 -32.25 -8.37 10.67
C PHE A 76 -33.46 -8.45 9.74
N SER A 77 -33.16 -8.52 8.45
CA SER A 77 -34.08 -8.70 7.34
C SER A 77 -33.58 -9.90 6.54
N PHE A 78 -33.88 -11.10 7.02
CA PHE A 78 -33.33 -12.33 6.43
C PHE A 78 -33.66 -12.50 4.95
N ILE A 79 -32.73 -13.13 4.24
CA ILE A 79 -32.79 -13.39 2.80
C ILE A 79 -32.94 -14.89 2.58
N ASP A 80 -33.83 -15.27 1.68
CA ASP A 80 -33.97 -16.65 1.25
C ASP A 80 -32.76 -17.04 0.39
N GLY A 81 -31.78 -17.72 1.01
CA GLY A 81 -30.55 -18.11 0.35
C GLY A 81 -30.71 -19.25 -0.67
N ASP A 82 -31.88 -19.92 -0.72
CA ASP A 82 -32.20 -20.85 -1.81
C ASP A 82 -32.54 -20.07 -3.09
N GLU A 83 -33.10 -18.86 -2.93
CA GLU A 83 -33.49 -18.01 -4.04
C GLU A 83 -32.37 -17.06 -4.49
N PHE A 84 -31.67 -16.46 -3.54
CA PHE A 84 -30.68 -15.41 -3.74
C PHE A 84 -29.31 -15.88 -3.27
N THR A 85 -28.75 -16.87 -3.96
CA THR A 85 -27.47 -17.48 -3.56
C THR A 85 -26.29 -16.52 -3.67
N LYS A 86 -25.17 -16.86 -3.04
CA LYS A 86 -23.88 -16.16 -3.21
C LYS A 86 -23.51 -16.03 -4.69
N GLU A 87 -23.61 -17.14 -5.42
CA GLU A 87 -23.26 -17.25 -6.84
C GLU A 87 -24.17 -16.39 -7.71
N TRP A 88 -25.44 -16.24 -7.32
CA TRP A 88 -26.37 -15.34 -7.99
C TRP A 88 -25.96 -13.87 -7.83
N ILE A 89 -25.60 -13.44 -6.61
CA ILE A 89 -25.09 -12.09 -6.35
C ILE A 89 -23.80 -11.85 -7.18
N GLU A 90 -22.88 -12.81 -7.15
CA GLU A 90 -21.62 -12.76 -7.91
C GLU A 90 -21.87 -12.66 -9.42
N THR A 91 -22.86 -13.40 -9.94
CA THR A 91 -23.26 -13.35 -11.35
C THR A 91 -23.79 -11.96 -11.72
N ILE A 92 -24.59 -11.32 -10.86
CA ILE A 92 -25.08 -9.96 -11.10
C ILE A 92 -23.92 -8.98 -11.16
N ILE A 93 -23.02 -9.01 -10.17
CA ILE A 93 -21.85 -8.11 -10.13
C ILE A 93 -21.05 -8.26 -11.44
N ASN A 94 -20.77 -9.49 -11.85
CA ASN A 94 -19.99 -9.78 -13.05
C ASN A 94 -20.67 -9.43 -14.39
N SER A 95 -22.00 -9.31 -14.41
CA SER A 95 -22.78 -9.02 -15.62
C SER A 95 -23.30 -7.59 -15.72
N TYR A 96 -23.42 -6.89 -14.59
CA TYR A 96 -23.93 -5.51 -14.52
C TYR A 96 -22.82 -4.47 -14.25
N VAL A 97 -21.62 -4.89 -13.84
CA VAL A 97 -20.45 -4.01 -13.74
C VAL A 97 -19.50 -4.29 -14.91
N GLN A 98 -19.30 -3.27 -15.76
CA GLN A 98 -18.34 -3.33 -16.88
C GLN A 98 -16.94 -2.93 -16.41
N ARG A 99 -15.94 -3.61 -16.98
CA ARG A 99 -14.60 -3.80 -16.41
C ARG A 99 -14.74 -4.51 -15.06
N ARG A 100 -14.50 -5.81 -15.02
CA ARG A 100 -14.77 -6.62 -13.82
C ARG A 100 -13.91 -6.14 -12.65
N ILE A 101 -14.47 -6.20 -11.45
CA ILE A 101 -13.77 -5.91 -10.21
C ILE A 101 -13.14 -7.23 -9.74
N SER A 102 -11.82 -7.25 -9.62
CA SER A 102 -11.10 -8.41 -9.07
C SER A 102 -11.33 -8.51 -7.56
N ASP A 103 -11.33 -9.73 -7.03
CA ASP A 103 -11.31 -10.02 -5.58
C ASP A 103 -12.50 -9.50 -4.75
N VAL A 104 -13.69 -9.35 -5.34
CA VAL A 104 -14.92 -9.15 -4.56
C VAL A 104 -15.22 -10.44 -3.77
N LYS A 105 -15.29 -10.34 -2.45
CA LYS A 105 -15.57 -11.48 -1.57
C LYS A 105 -16.98 -11.39 -1.02
N ILE A 106 -17.74 -12.47 -1.16
CA ILE A 106 -19.10 -12.59 -0.64
C ILE A 106 -19.14 -13.70 0.40
N TYR A 107 -19.50 -13.33 1.63
CA TYR A 107 -19.60 -14.21 2.79
C TYR A 107 -21.08 -14.46 3.13
N PRO A 108 -21.61 -15.65 2.85
CA PRO A 108 -22.96 -16.04 3.27
C PRO A 108 -22.96 -16.44 4.76
N ILE A 109 -23.78 -15.77 5.55
CA ILE A 109 -23.95 -16.06 6.99
C ILE A 109 -25.34 -16.66 7.17
N ARG A 110 -25.40 -17.94 7.56
CA ARG A 110 -26.64 -18.69 7.74
C ARG A 110 -26.97 -18.80 9.22
N VAL A 111 -28.12 -18.26 9.62
CA VAL A 111 -28.57 -18.33 11.03
C VAL A 111 -29.01 -19.75 11.36
N ASP A 112 -28.41 -20.36 12.38
CA ASP A 112 -28.68 -21.73 12.82
C ASP A 112 -28.56 -22.79 11.71
N GLY A 113 -27.72 -22.52 10.69
CA GLY A 113 -27.59 -23.38 9.50
C GLY A 113 -28.79 -23.34 8.56
N ASN A 114 -29.80 -22.49 8.80
CA ASN A 114 -30.97 -22.34 7.95
C ASN A 114 -30.67 -21.45 6.74
N ILE A 115 -30.67 -22.04 5.54
CA ILE A 115 -30.39 -21.34 4.28
C ILE A 115 -31.40 -20.21 4.01
N LYS A 116 -32.67 -20.38 4.42
CA LYS A 116 -33.71 -19.36 4.25
C LYS A 116 -33.57 -18.17 5.19
N LYS A 117 -32.67 -18.28 6.17
CA LYS A 117 -32.25 -17.20 7.05
C LYS A 117 -30.80 -16.84 6.79
N SER A 118 -30.54 -16.37 5.56
CA SER A 118 -29.21 -15.93 5.15
C SER A 118 -29.05 -14.41 5.27
N LEU A 119 -27.82 -13.99 5.55
CA LEU A 119 -27.31 -12.63 5.44
C LEU A 119 -26.06 -12.69 4.55
N TYR A 120 -25.72 -11.61 3.85
CA TYR A 120 -24.51 -11.58 3.02
C TYR A 120 -23.64 -10.39 3.35
N VAL A 121 -22.37 -10.63 3.66
CA VAL A 121 -21.35 -9.59 3.74
C VAL A 121 -20.59 -9.57 2.42
N VAL A 122 -20.69 -8.47 1.68
CA VAL A 122 -20.00 -8.27 0.40
C VAL A 122 -18.86 -7.30 0.62
N LYS A 123 -17.63 -7.81 0.64
CA LYS A 123 -16.39 -7.05 0.80
C LYS A 123 -15.82 -6.71 -0.57
N ILE A 124 -15.72 -5.41 -0.85
CA ILE A 124 -15.34 -4.86 -2.15
C ILE A 124 -13.99 -4.17 -1.96
N PRO A 125 -12.94 -4.60 -2.69
CA PRO A 125 -11.63 -3.98 -2.54
C PRO A 125 -11.59 -2.60 -3.22
N TYR A 126 -10.63 -1.77 -2.81
CA TYR A 126 -10.16 -0.68 -3.66
C TYR A 126 -9.71 -1.26 -5.00
N SER A 127 -10.16 -0.67 -6.11
CA SER A 127 -9.75 -1.13 -7.43
C SER A 127 -8.70 -0.23 -8.06
N TYR A 128 -7.54 -0.81 -8.35
CA TYR A 128 -6.55 -0.23 -9.26
C TYR A 128 -7.03 -0.19 -10.71
N ASP A 129 -8.04 -1.01 -11.02
CA ASP A 129 -8.70 -1.07 -12.32
C ASP A 129 -9.88 -0.09 -12.44
N ALA A 130 -10.03 0.87 -11.53
CA ALA A 130 -11.03 1.91 -11.72
C ALA A 130 -10.77 2.73 -13.02
N PRO A 131 -11.80 3.39 -13.57
CA PRO A 131 -13.19 3.34 -13.12
C PRO A 131 -13.95 2.12 -13.69
N HIS A 132 -14.88 1.61 -12.89
CA HIS A 132 -15.86 0.56 -13.19
C HIS A 132 -17.21 1.18 -13.52
N GLN A 133 -17.81 0.76 -14.62
CA GLN A 133 -19.07 1.31 -15.10
C GLN A 133 -20.24 0.41 -14.67
N SER A 134 -21.33 0.98 -14.18
CA SER A 134 -22.56 0.21 -13.93
C SER A 134 -23.38 0.03 -15.20
N LYS A 135 -24.46 -0.75 -15.09
CA LYS A 135 -25.29 -1.17 -16.22
C LYS A 135 -25.91 -0.03 -17.03
N ASP A 136 -26.18 1.10 -16.38
CA ASP A 136 -26.72 2.33 -16.97
C ASP A 136 -25.66 3.17 -17.71
N ASN A 137 -24.46 2.63 -17.93
CA ASN A 137 -23.33 3.28 -18.57
C ASN A 137 -22.80 4.52 -17.82
N ARG A 138 -23.01 4.59 -16.50
CA ARG A 138 -22.45 5.64 -15.65
C ARG A 138 -21.36 5.11 -14.74
N TYR A 139 -20.49 6.02 -14.31
CA TYR A 139 -19.49 5.75 -13.30
C TYR A 139 -19.98 6.37 -11.99
N TYR A 140 -19.90 5.63 -10.90
CA TYR A 140 -20.34 6.08 -9.58
C TYR A 140 -19.16 6.10 -8.61
N LYS A 141 -19.22 6.98 -7.62
CA LYS A 141 -18.30 7.04 -6.47
C LYS A 141 -19.09 7.11 -5.16
N ARG A 142 -18.44 6.79 -4.04
CA ARG A 142 -18.99 7.03 -2.71
C ARG A 142 -18.89 8.50 -2.37
N TYR A 143 -19.99 9.04 -1.84
CA TYR A 143 -20.05 10.35 -1.22
C TYR A 143 -20.85 10.20 0.07
N ASN A 144 -20.12 10.11 1.19
CA ASN A 144 -20.66 9.66 2.48
C ASN A 144 -21.34 8.28 2.33
N PHE A 145 -22.63 8.18 2.68
CA PHE A 145 -23.45 6.97 2.59
C PHE A 145 -24.09 6.76 1.21
N MET A 146 -23.86 7.65 0.23
CA MET A 146 -24.49 7.59 -1.09
C MET A 146 -23.54 7.17 -2.21
N SER A 147 -24.10 6.49 -3.21
CA SER A 147 -23.47 6.22 -4.51
C SER A 147 -23.90 7.29 -5.52
N VAL A 148 -23.03 8.27 -5.79
CA VAL A 148 -23.30 9.41 -6.68
C VAL A 148 -22.57 9.28 -8.01
N PRO A 149 -23.14 9.77 -9.13
CA PRO A 149 -22.43 9.79 -10.41
C PRO A 149 -21.12 10.58 -10.30
N MET A 150 -20.08 10.09 -10.97
CA MET A 150 -18.81 10.78 -11.10
C MET A 150 -18.90 11.85 -12.18
N GLU A 151 -18.27 12.99 -11.93
CA GLU A 151 -18.07 14.03 -12.94
C GLU A 151 -16.99 13.62 -13.95
N GLU A 152 -16.99 14.22 -15.15
CA GLU A 152 -16.04 13.89 -16.22
C GLU A 152 -14.58 13.91 -15.74
N TYR A 153 -14.19 14.93 -14.97
CA TYR A 153 -12.81 15.08 -14.51
C TYR A 153 -12.42 13.98 -13.50
N GLU A 154 -13.38 13.48 -12.73
CA GLU A 154 -13.17 12.39 -11.76
C GLU A 154 -12.99 11.05 -12.48
N VAL A 155 -13.79 10.82 -13.53
CA VAL A 155 -13.64 9.65 -14.41
C VAL A 155 -12.27 9.68 -15.08
N ARG A 156 -11.89 10.83 -15.65
CA ARG A 156 -10.59 11.03 -16.29
C ARG A 156 -9.42 10.78 -15.33
N GLN A 157 -9.49 11.32 -14.11
CA GLN A 157 -8.47 11.09 -13.09
C GLN A 157 -8.39 9.62 -12.66
N SER A 158 -9.52 8.90 -12.64
CA SER A 158 -9.58 7.52 -12.20
C SER A 158 -8.87 6.55 -13.14
N TYR A 159 -8.76 6.84 -14.44
CA TYR A 159 -7.99 6.02 -15.37
C TYR A 159 -6.50 5.92 -14.98
N ASN A 160 -5.95 6.96 -14.35
CA ASN A 160 -4.55 7.01 -13.94
C ASN A 160 -4.27 6.28 -12.62
N ARG A 161 -5.27 5.62 -12.00
CA ARG A 161 -5.04 4.78 -10.80
C ARG A 161 -4.06 3.64 -11.05
N LYS A 162 -4.06 3.10 -12.28
CA LYS A 162 -3.09 2.10 -12.73
C LYS A 162 -1.67 2.62 -12.79
N ASP A 163 -1.46 3.92 -12.90
CA ASP A 163 -0.12 4.50 -12.99
C ASP A 163 0.40 4.94 -11.62
N LYS A 164 -0.33 4.67 -10.53
CA LYS A 164 0.15 4.99 -9.19
C LYS A 164 1.22 3.99 -8.76
N THR A 165 2.47 4.36 -8.95
CA THR A 165 3.61 3.63 -8.41
C THR A 165 3.79 3.98 -6.93
N ASP A 166 4.36 3.04 -6.17
CA ASP A 166 4.84 3.30 -4.81
C ASP A 166 6.16 2.57 -4.65
N LEU A 167 7.22 3.35 -4.49
CA LEU A 167 8.55 2.81 -4.26
C LEU A 167 8.95 3.02 -2.80
N ILE A 168 9.74 2.11 -2.27
CA ILE A 168 10.34 2.23 -0.93
C ILE A 168 11.86 2.17 -1.01
N ILE A 169 12.51 2.88 -0.09
CA ILE A 169 13.93 2.69 0.20
C ILE A 169 14.03 1.46 1.11
N ASP A 170 14.20 0.30 0.51
CA ASP A 170 14.15 -0.99 1.20
C ASP A 170 15.35 -1.16 2.14
N ASN A 171 16.53 -1.31 1.55
CA ASN A 171 17.76 -1.59 2.27
C ASN A 171 18.91 -0.65 1.89
N VAL A 172 19.82 -0.48 2.84
CA VAL A 172 21.15 0.10 2.60
C VAL A 172 22.13 -0.97 3.04
N LEU A 173 22.74 -1.61 2.06
CA LEU A 173 23.75 -2.63 2.26
C LEU A 173 25.10 -1.97 2.48
N ILE A 174 25.86 -2.48 3.44
CA ILE A 174 27.22 -2.02 3.72
C ILE A 174 28.18 -3.11 3.25
N HIS A 175 28.89 -2.84 2.15
CA HIS A 175 29.95 -3.73 1.69
C HIS A 175 31.26 -3.28 2.30
N ILE A 176 31.81 -4.09 3.20
CA ILE A 176 33.12 -3.84 3.79
C ILE A 176 34.19 -4.19 2.76
N GLY A 177 35.00 -3.19 2.38
CA GLY A 177 36.12 -3.33 1.48
C GLY A 177 37.42 -3.66 2.24
N SER A 178 38.55 -3.18 1.71
CA SER A 178 39.84 -3.38 2.36
C SER A 178 39.94 -2.60 3.67
N SER A 179 40.52 -3.24 4.69
CA SER A 179 40.87 -2.61 5.96
C SER A 179 42.35 -2.79 6.26
N ILE A 180 42.99 -1.78 6.81
CA ILE A 180 44.37 -1.84 7.30
C ILE A 180 44.32 -1.91 8.81
N VAL A 181 44.71 -3.05 9.36
CA VAL A 181 44.74 -3.32 10.81
C VAL A 181 46.19 -3.42 11.28
N GLN A 182 46.53 -2.74 12.38
CA GLN A 182 47.83 -2.81 13.03
C GLN A 182 47.70 -3.56 14.37
N GLY A 183 48.38 -4.69 14.51
CA GLY A 183 48.23 -5.55 15.70
C GLY A 183 46.84 -6.16 15.83
N ALA A 184 46.42 -6.53 17.05
CA ALA A 184 45.19 -7.29 17.26
C ALA A 184 43.90 -6.43 17.17
N ASN A 185 43.97 -5.15 17.57
CA ASN A 185 42.77 -4.33 17.83
C ASN A 185 42.77 -2.92 17.20
N TYR A 186 43.79 -2.54 16.42
CA TYR A 186 43.88 -1.18 15.90
C TYR A 186 43.56 -1.07 14.41
N LEU A 187 42.57 -0.27 14.07
CA LEU A 187 42.14 0.00 12.70
C LEU A 187 42.73 1.33 12.22
N ARG A 188 43.56 1.29 11.18
CA ARG A 188 44.19 2.48 10.57
C ARG A 188 43.31 3.08 9.48
N SER A 189 42.74 2.22 8.64
CA SER A 189 41.81 2.63 7.60
C SER A 189 40.78 1.55 7.30
N LEU A 190 39.58 1.98 6.91
CA LEU A 190 38.47 1.12 6.53
C LEU A 190 37.82 1.68 5.27
N ASN A 191 37.91 0.92 4.18
CA ASN A 191 37.11 1.16 2.99
C ASN A 191 35.79 0.42 3.13
N LEU A 192 34.69 1.08 2.78
CA LEU A 192 33.37 0.46 2.67
C LEU A 192 32.57 1.11 1.56
N ALA A 193 31.51 0.46 1.10
CA ALA A 193 30.59 1.03 0.13
C ALA A 193 29.15 0.92 0.64
N LEU A 194 28.41 2.02 0.58
CA LEU A 194 26.97 2.02 0.81
C LEU A 194 26.27 1.73 -0.51
N VAL A 195 25.47 0.66 -0.54
CA VAL A 195 24.65 0.29 -1.69
C VAL A 195 23.18 0.48 -1.32
N PHE A 196 22.49 1.37 -2.03
CA PHE A 196 21.10 1.72 -1.77
C PHE A 196 20.19 0.91 -2.66
N GLN A 197 19.25 0.20 -2.03
CA GLN A 197 18.25 -0.62 -2.71
C GLN A 197 16.88 0.06 -2.69
N VAL A 198 16.22 0.02 -3.84
CA VAL A 198 14.86 0.50 -4.04
C VAL A 198 14.01 -0.68 -4.46
N THR A 199 12.81 -0.76 -3.88
CA THR A 199 11.82 -1.78 -4.20
C THR A 199 10.56 -1.12 -4.71
N ASN A 200 9.98 -1.69 -5.77
CA ASN A 200 8.65 -1.34 -6.20
C ASN A 200 7.62 -2.20 -5.46
N VAL A 201 6.83 -1.58 -4.60
CA VAL A 201 5.78 -2.27 -3.81
C VAL A 201 4.38 -2.04 -4.38
N SER A 202 4.29 -1.43 -5.57
CA SER A 202 3.03 -1.28 -6.28
C SER A 202 2.84 -2.34 -7.35
N ASN A 203 1.62 -2.40 -7.86
CA ASN A 203 1.24 -3.30 -8.95
C ASN A 203 1.51 -2.71 -10.34
N SER A 204 2.32 -1.65 -10.44
CA SER A 204 2.55 -0.87 -11.66
C SER A 204 4.04 -0.68 -11.92
N ILE A 205 4.45 -0.72 -13.19
CA ILE A 205 5.85 -0.53 -13.55
C ILE A 205 6.25 0.94 -13.33
N GLU A 206 7.31 1.17 -12.55
CA GLU A 206 7.90 2.50 -12.42
C GLU A 206 9.03 2.69 -13.45
N GLN A 207 8.87 3.65 -14.34
CA GLN A 207 9.83 3.91 -15.41
C GLN A 207 10.85 4.99 -15.04
N MET A 208 10.49 5.90 -14.13
CA MET A 208 11.24 7.12 -13.84
C MET A 208 11.38 7.30 -12.33
N TYR A 209 12.58 7.05 -11.82
CA TYR A 209 12.91 7.25 -10.42
C TYR A 209 14.38 7.61 -10.24
N LYS A 210 14.71 8.29 -9.15
CA LYS A 210 16.10 8.60 -8.78
C LYS A 210 16.25 8.61 -7.28
N ILE A 211 17.47 8.35 -6.82
CA ILE A 211 17.83 8.54 -5.43
C ILE A 211 18.79 9.73 -5.29
N GLU A 212 18.57 10.58 -4.30
CA GLU A 212 19.54 11.55 -3.83
C GLU A 212 20.09 11.12 -2.48
N VAL A 213 21.42 11.18 -2.32
CA VAL A 213 22.09 10.82 -1.07
C VAL A 213 22.87 12.02 -0.57
N HIS A 214 22.57 12.41 0.65
CA HIS A 214 23.21 13.50 1.38
C HIS A 214 24.12 12.89 2.44
N ILE A 215 25.42 13.11 2.29
CA ILE A 215 26.43 12.46 3.13
C ILE A 215 27.61 13.39 3.38
N ASN A 216 28.25 13.28 4.54
CA ASN A 216 29.42 14.10 4.85
C ASN A 216 30.55 13.87 3.83
N ARG A 217 31.06 14.93 3.21
CA ARG A 217 32.08 14.83 2.15
C ARG A 217 33.43 14.32 2.66
N LYS A 218 33.71 14.45 3.96
CA LYS A 218 34.97 14.03 4.59
C LYS A 218 35.14 12.50 4.70
N ILE A 219 34.07 11.74 4.46
CA ILE A 219 34.09 10.26 4.48
C ILE A 219 34.10 9.64 3.09
N LEU A 220 34.08 10.44 2.02
CA LEU A 220 34.11 9.92 0.66
C LEU A 220 35.49 9.34 0.33
N ALA A 221 35.52 8.18 -0.32
CA ALA A 221 36.75 7.66 -0.90
C ALA A 221 37.24 8.57 -2.04
N SER A 222 38.55 8.59 -2.32
CA SER A 222 39.15 9.49 -3.31
C SER A 222 38.59 9.31 -4.72
N GLY A 223 38.30 10.43 -5.39
CA GLY A 223 37.63 10.49 -6.69
C GLY A 223 36.13 10.70 -6.51
N ASN A 224 35.59 11.81 -7.02
CA ASN A 224 34.15 12.04 -6.94
C ASN A 224 33.42 10.85 -7.58
N PRO A 225 32.53 10.16 -6.85
CA PRO A 225 31.68 9.14 -7.45
C PRO A 225 30.99 9.69 -8.71
N PRO A 226 30.75 8.86 -9.74
CA PRO A 226 29.88 9.28 -10.83
C PRO A 226 28.55 9.77 -10.23
N ASN A 227 28.02 10.87 -10.79
CA ASN A 227 26.78 11.53 -10.37
C ASN A 227 26.83 12.42 -9.10
N PHE A 228 28.02 12.93 -8.74
CA PHE A 228 28.13 14.10 -7.86
C PHE A 228 27.36 15.29 -8.44
N MET A 229 26.51 15.93 -7.63
CA MET A 229 25.79 17.14 -8.03
C MET A 229 26.45 18.40 -7.47
N ARG A 230 26.48 18.53 -6.15
CA ARG A 230 26.89 19.75 -5.44
C ARG A 230 27.32 19.45 -4.01
N ASN A 231 27.98 20.43 -3.39
CA ASN A 231 28.24 20.46 -1.95
C ASN A 231 27.38 21.54 -1.29
N GLU A 232 26.88 21.24 -0.11
CA GLU A 232 26.25 22.19 0.82
C GLU A 232 27.01 22.08 2.14
N ASP A 233 27.87 23.06 2.43
CA ASP A 233 28.80 23.07 3.56
C ASP A 233 29.69 21.82 3.65
N GLU A 234 29.46 20.95 4.63
CA GLU A 234 30.18 19.68 4.82
C GLU A 234 29.47 18.49 4.17
N THR A 235 28.29 18.68 3.58
CA THR A 235 27.48 17.64 2.96
C THR A 235 27.70 17.61 1.45
N ALA A 236 28.05 16.45 0.92
CA ALA A 236 28.03 16.15 -0.50
C ALA A 236 26.67 15.57 -0.89
N ILE A 237 26.12 16.04 -2.01
CA ILE A 237 24.84 15.58 -2.56
C ILE A 237 25.10 14.88 -3.88
N PHE A 238 24.66 13.62 -3.95
CA PHE A 238 24.72 12.77 -5.13
C PHE A 238 23.32 12.51 -5.66
N SER A 239 23.13 12.38 -6.98
CA SER A 239 21.84 12.03 -7.59
C SER A 239 22.00 10.90 -8.59
N PHE A 240 21.46 9.74 -8.29
CA PHE A 240 21.52 8.56 -9.14
C PHE A 240 20.16 8.33 -9.82
N PRO A 241 20.00 8.65 -11.11
CA PRO A 241 18.81 8.28 -11.86
C PRO A 241 18.78 6.78 -12.17
N ASN A 242 17.58 6.23 -12.33
CA ASN A 242 17.42 4.84 -12.74
C ASN A 242 17.92 4.61 -14.18
N THR A 243 18.44 3.41 -14.44
CA THR A 243 18.90 2.98 -15.76
C THR A 243 17.90 2.10 -16.50
N SER A 244 16.95 1.51 -15.77
CA SER A 244 15.88 0.67 -16.28
C SER A 244 14.60 0.86 -15.48
N PRO A 245 13.43 0.56 -16.06
CA PRO A 245 12.20 0.45 -15.30
C PRO A 245 12.33 -0.59 -14.18
N LEU A 246 11.54 -0.42 -13.11
CA LEU A 246 11.43 -1.34 -11.98
C LEU A 246 10.03 -1.95 -11.99
N PHE A 247 9.95 -3.27 -12.23
CA PHE A 247 8.68 -3.99 -12.28
C PHE A 247 8.14 -4.26 -10.87
N GLN A 248 6.91 -4.76 -10.81
CA GLN A 248 6.24 -5.09 -9.55
C GLN A 248 7.06 -6.08 -8.73
N ASP A 249 7.18 -5.82 -7.43
CA ASP A 249 7.93 -6.61 -6.44
C ASP A 249 9.44 -6.74 -6.72
N GLU A 250 9.98 -6.07 -7.74
CA GLU A 250 11.41 -6.07 -8.03
C GLU A 250 12.18 -5.16 -7.07
N VAL A 251 13.40 -5.60 -6.75
CA VAL A 251 14.39 -4.86 -5.97
C VAL A 251 15.59 -4.57 -6.86
N THR A 252 16.09 -3.33 -6.84
CA THR A 252 17.31 -2.98 -7.56
C THR A 252 18.26 -2.16 -6.71
N SER A 253 19.55 -2.26 -7.01
CA SER A 253 20.59 -1.41 -6.41
C SER A 253 20.82 -0.21 -7.31
N ILE A 254 20.39 0.98 -6.88
CA ILE A 254 20.41 2.20 -7.71
C ILE A 254 21.67 3.05 -7.50
N ALA A 255 22.28 2.97 -6.33
CA ALA A 255 23.42 3.82 -5.99
C ALA A 255 24.45 3.05 -5.17
N THR A 256 25.73 3.27 -5.49
CA THR A 256 26.87 2.77 -4.73
C THR A 256 27.80 3.93 -4.41
N ILE A 257 28.01 4.21 -3.12
CA ILE A 257 28.89 5.30 -2.66
C ILE A 257 30.07 4.70 -1.90
N PRO A 258 31.30 4.77 -2.43
CA PRO A 258 32.49 4.32 -1.74
C PRO A 258 32.92 5.34 -0.67
N LEU A 259 33.22 4.83 0.52
CA LEU A 259 33.59 5.58 1.71
C LEU A 259 34.94 5.11 2.26
N LEU A 260 35.65 6.03 2.89
CA LEU A 260 36.95 5.80 3.53
C LEU A 260 36.96 6.41 4.94
N PHE A 261 37.14 5.55 5.94
CA PHE A 261 37.31 5.95 7.33
C PHE A 261 38.74 5.75 7.80
N ASN A 262 39.20 6.66 8.66
CA ASN A 262 40.49 6.63 9.36
C ASN A 262 40.35 7.33 10.71
N SER A 263 41.45 7.46 11.47
CA SER A 263 41.40 8.03 12.81
C SER A 263 40.91 9.48 12.89
N SER A 264 41.03 10.29 11.83
CA SER A 264 40.62 11.70 11.82
C SER A 264 39.12 11.92 11.52
N ASN A 265 38.47 10.98 10.85
CA ASN A 265 37.07 11.10 10.43
C ASN A 265 36.14 10.02 11.02
N ARG A 266 36.65 9.14 11.89
CA ARG A 266 35.88 8.04 12.52
C ARG A 266 34.58 8.49 13.17
N THR A 267 34.55 9.68 13.79
CA THR A 267 33.36 10.22 14.48
C THR A 267 32.18 10.45 13.55
N LEU A 268 32.42 10.50 12.23
CA LEU A 268 31.39 10.67 11.22
C LEU A 268 30.63 9.35 10.92
N LEU A 269 31.05 8.21 11.49
CA LEU A 269 30.27 6.95 11.45
C LEU A 269 28.89 7.07 12.13
N TRP A 270 28.78 8.02 13.07
CA TRP A 270 27.56 8.32 13.82
C TRP A 270 26.74 9.47 13.20
N GLU A 271 27.25 10.10 12.13
CA GLU A 271 26.48 11.12 11.42
C GLU A 271 25.40 10.49 10.54
N PRO A 272 24.26 11.20 10.37
CA PRO A 272 23.18 10.73 9.52
C PRO A 272 23.59 10.77 8.03
N VAL A 273 23.09 9.78 7.30
CA VAL A 273 23.04 9.76 5.83
C VAL A 273 21.58 9.88 5.43
N ASP A 274 21.21 11.02 4.86
CA ASP A 274 19.83 11.27 4.42
C ASP A 274 19.67 10.87 2.96
N VAL A 275 18.58 10.15 2.70
CA VAL A 275 18.30 9.58 1.38
C VAL A 275 16.91 9.99 0.94
N TYR A 276 16.81 10.49 -0.29
CA TYR A 276 15.57 10.96 -0.91
C TYR A 276 15.32 10.14 -2.17
N LEU A 277 14.18 9.45 -2.23
CA LEU A 277 13.74 8.67 -3.39
C LEU A 277 12.62 9.43 -4.09
N TYR A 278 12.90 9.93 -5.29
CA TYR A 278 11.93 10.59 -6.16
C TYR A 278 11.46 9.60 -7.20
N TYR A 279 10.15 9.56 -7.46
CA TYR A 279 9.52 8.68 -8.45
C TYR A 279 8.24 9.33 -8.96
N THR A 280 7.60 8.74 -9.96
CA THR A 280 6.51 9.39 -10.73
C THR A 280 5.39 9.94 -9.84
N ASN A 281 5.04 9.23 -8.77
CA ASN A 281 3.91 9.57 -7.91
C ASN A 281 4.29 10.13 -6.53
N GLY A 282 5.58 10.37 -6.24
CA GLY A 282 5.93 10.90 -4.93
C GLY A 282 7.41 11.02 -4.59
N LEU A 283 7.63 11.24 -3.29
CA LEU A 283 8.92 11.37 -2.63
C LEU A 283 8.89 10.55 -1.34
N LYS A 284 9.89 9.69 -1.14
CA LYS A 284 10.17 9.07 0.17
C LYS A 284 11.49 9.57 0.70
N THR A 285 11.57 9.69 2.02
CA THR A 285 12.82 10.05 2.71
C THR A 285 13.16 9.01 3.75
N LYS A 286 14.45 8.74 3.94
CA LYS A 286 14.93 7.83 4.99
C LYS A 286 16.31 8.26 5.45
N THR A 287 16.49 8.35 6.76
CA THR A 287 17.78 8.66 7.40
C THR A 287 18.40 7.37 7.93
N PHE A 288 19.69 7.19 7.66
CA PHE A 288 20.47 6.03 8.08
C PHE A 288 21.67 6.46 8.92
N PHE A 289 22.10 5.57 9.81
CA PHE A 289 23.33 5.74 10.59
C PHE A 289 24.24 4.55 10.31
N ILE A 290 25.47 4.82 9.87
CA ILE A 290 26.40 3.77 9.41
C ILE A 290 26.78 2.83 10.58
N ASN A 291 27.02 3.39 11.76
CA ASN A 291 27.40 2.62 12.95
C ASN A 291 26.37 1.53 13.34
N LYS A 292 25.07 1.80 13.20
CA LYS A 292 23.99 0.88 13.63
C LYS A 292 23.84 -0.37 12.76
N LYS A 293 24.57 -0.46 11.64
CA LYS A 293 24.44 -1.54 10.64
C LYS A 293 25.76 -2.29 10.38
N MET A 294 26.79 -2.08 11.19
CA MET A 294 28.13 -2.67 10.95
C MET A 294 28.63 -3.58 12.06
N ASP A 295 28.88 -4.84 11.68
CA ASP A 295 29.78 -5.75 12.38
C ASP A 295 31.04 -5.96 11.53
N LEU A 296 32.22 -5.70 12.09
CA LEU A 296 33.51 -5.96 11.46
C LEU A 296 34.15 -7.20 12.10
N LYS A 297 34.30 -8.27 11.31
CA LYS A 297 34.86 -9.57 11.76
C LYS A 297 34.10 -10.17 12.96
N GLY A 298 32.77 -10.02 13.00
CA GLY A 298 31.91 -10.56 14.05
C GLY A 298 31.93 -9.76 15.37
N LYS A 299 32.45 -8.53 15.35
CA LYS A 299 32.36 -7.58 16.46
C LYS A 299 31.74 -6.25 16.00
N PRO A 300 30.91 -5.60 16.82
CA PRO A 300 30.42 -4.26 16.53
C PRO A 300 31.58 -3.30 16.28
N LEU A 301 31.43 -2.41 15.30
CA LEU A 301 32.47 -1.44 14.95
C LEU A 301 32.86 -0.51 16.12
N GLU A 302 31.94 -0.31 17.07
CA GLU A 302 32.12 0.50 18.27
C GLU A 302 33.17 -0.09 19.24
N GLU A 303 33.50 -1.38 19.13
CA GLU A 303 34.51 -2.05 19.97
C GLU A 303 35.94 -1.92 19.44
N TRP A 304 36.15 -1.34 18.25
CA TRP A 304 37.48 -1.21 17.63
C TRP A 304 38.19 0.10 18.03
N LEU A 305 39.48 0.01 18.35
CA LEU A 305 40.33 1.18 18.61
C LEU A 305 40.92 1.71 17.29
N TRP A 306 40.88 3.02 17.09
CA TRP A 306 41.41 3.67 15.88
C TRP A 306 42.78 4.28 16.16
N HIS A 307 43.77 3.96 15.32
CA HIS A 307 45.13 4.54 15.34
C HIS A 307 45.32 5.49 14.16
#